data_AF-A0AAN6Y5F8-F1
#
_entry.id   AF-A0AAN6Y5F8-F1
#
_cell.length_a   1.000
_cell.length_b   1.000
_cell.length_c   1.000
_cell.angle_alpha   90.00
_cell.angle_beta   90.00
_cell.angle_gamma   90.00
#
_symmetry.space_group_name_H-M   'P 1'
#
loop_
_entity.id
_entity.type
_entity.pdbx_description
1 polymer ?
#
loop_
_entity_poly.entity_id
_entity_poly.type
_entity_poly.pdbx_seq_one_letter_code
_entity_poly.pdbx_strand_id
1 'polypeptide(L)'
;MTTQLLHLNAAFKRSLFVISENGSCSAFGTIVSAIILNHLRFIFLPWLGVDNIRHRQNPIEQLRLARSNPDVFLAEYHASSWKWFIFSAMQREVFSRLALLAAAVKWIDLNSNSSCGMLLEWLCKVGYLVWIFATVEFLFSRSVSFCAVITAVWKLAQSSHGRAALAIVTGVYWQKMFVTVVQVVRFGRFTVYPLLAGVVSCLLDGRLGFPLFVGFLMTLVWAIIVHRSFFFIALQMSGMFVAFGWLMVCLWVLGGAAWLADDPTGVKAINSLACYQDMNASEVRILHKEGTFAGIVKFCAWEHGKP
;
A
#
# COMPACT_ATOMS: atom_id res chain seq x y z
N MET A 1 4.27 -9.39 1.01
CA MET A 1 3.86 -8.01 0.69
C MET A 1 4.34 -7.64 -0.72
N THR A 2 5.59 -7.96 -1.09
CA THR A 2 6.12 -7.89 -2.47
C THR A 2 5.33 -8.76 -3.46
N THR A 3 5.18 -10.05 -3.19
CA THR A 3 4.30 -10.96 -3.96
C THR A 3 2.86 -10.45 -4.06
N GLN A 4 2.30 -9.92 -2.97
CA GLN A 4 0.94 -9.37 -2.96
C GLN A 4 0.79 -8.13 -3.85
N LEU A 5 1.78 -7.23 -3.91
CA LEU A 5 1.79 -6.04 -4.77
C LEU A 5 1.90 -6.39 -6.26
N LEU A 6 2.69 -7.42 -6.60
CA LEU A 6 2.83 -7.94 -7.96
C LEU A 6 1.54 -8.61 -8.48
N HIS A 7 0.95 -9.49 -7.67
CA HIS A 7 -0.36 -10.07 -7.97
C HIS A 7 -1.45 -9.00 -8.01
N LEU A 8 -1.37 -7.97 -7.15
CA LEU A 8 -2.24 -6.78 -7.19
C LEU A 8 -2.18 -6.11 -8.55
N ASN A 9 -0.98 -5.87 -9.09
CA ASN A 9 -0.80 -5.09 -10.30
C ASN A 9 -1.30 -5.84 -11.55
N ALA A 10 -0.97 -7.14 -11.65
CA ALA A 10 -1.47 -7.99 -12.73
C ALA A 10 -3.00 -8.19 -12.65
N ALA A 11 -3.53 -8.42 -11.45
CA ALA A 11 -4.98 -8.53 -11.24
C ALA A 11 -5.69 -7.20 -11.47
N PHE A 12 -5.09 -6.06 -11.10
CA PHE A 12 -5.63 -4.72 -11.26
C PHE A 12 -5.70 -4.30 -12.73
N LYS A 13 -4.60 -4.42 -13.48
CA LYS A 13 -4.59 -4.12 -14.94
C LYS A 13 -5.65 -4.94 -15.68
N ARG A 14 -5.77 -6.23 -15.37
CA ARG A 14 -6.75 -7.09 -16.05
C ARG A 14 -8.19 -6.89 -15.55
N SER A 15 -8.40 -6.64 -14.26
CA SER A 15 -9.75 -6.35 -13.76
C SER A 15 -10.30 -5.04 -14.30
N LEU A 16 -9.45 -4.05 -14.50
CA LEU A 16 -9.78 -2.79 -15.17
C LEU A 16 -10.09 -2.96 -16.65
N PHE A 17 -9.33 -3.80 -17.34
CA PHE A 17 -9.60 -4.14 -18.75
C PHE A 17 -11.00 -4.77 -18.89
N VAL A 18 -11.32 -5.75 -18.04
CA VAL A 18 -12.65 -6.39 -18.04
C VAL A 18 -13.77 -5.44 -17.59
N ILE A 19 -13.47 -4.46 -16.73
CA ILE A 19 -14.46 -3.42 -16.38
C ILE A 19 -14.75 -2.54 -17.61
N SER A 20 -13.73 -2.26 -18.44
CA SER A 20 -13.89 -1.48 -19.68
C SER A 20 -14.65 -2.22 -20.78
N GLU A 21 -14.55 -3.56 -20.86
CA GLU A 21 -15.24 -4.37 -21.88
C GLU A 21 -16.76 -4.40 -21.70
N ASN A 22 -17.27 -4.26 -20.46
CA ASN A 22 -18.71 -4.32 -20.15
C ASN A 22 -19.46 -3.00 -20.42
N GLY A 23 -18.83 -2.03 -21.10
CA GLY A 23 -19.41 -0.73 -21.41
C GLY A 23 -19.31 0.29 -20.26
N SER A 24 -19.17 1.57 -20.62
CA SER A 24 -18.87 2.67 -19.68
C SER A 24 -19.89 2.82 -18.54
N CYS A 25 -21.17 2.53 -18.78
CA CYS A 25 -22.21 2.59 -17.76
C CYS A 25 -22.06 1.52 -16.67
N SER A 26 -21.72 0.28 -17.04
CA SER A 26 -21.52 -0.82 -16.09
C SER A 26 -20.27 -0.61 -15.24
N ALA A 27 -19.20 -0.11 -15.87
CA ALA A 27 -17.98 0.30 -15.18
C ALA A 27 -18.26 1.40 -14.15
N PHE A 28 -18.97 2.44 -14.56
CA PHE A 28 -19.35 3.55 -13.69
C PHE A 28 -20.18 3.07 -12.49
N GLY A 29 -21.22 2.26 -12.71
CA GLY A 29 -22.05 1.71 -11.63
C GLY A 29 -21.25 0.87 -10.62
N THR A 30 -20.31 0.06 -11.12
CA THR A 30 -19.41 -0.78 -10.28
C THR A 30 -18.50 0.08 -9.41
N ILE A 31 -17.91 1.12 -9.98
CA ILE A 31 -17.02 2.07 -9.28
C ILE A 31 -17.80 2.84 -8.22
N VAL A 32 -18.94 3.43 -8.58
CA VAL A 32 -19.77 4.21 -7.66
C VAL A 32 -20.22 3.34 -6.49
N SER A 33 -20.64 2.11 -6.76
CA SER A 33 -21.03 1.15 -5.72
C SER A 33 -19.88 0.80 -4.79
N ALA A 34 -18.67 0.61 -5.33
CA ALA A 34 -17.48 0.37 -4.52
C ALA A 34 -17.10 1.58 -3.64
N ILE A 35 -17.27 2.81 -4.14
CA ILE A 35 -17.06 4.03 -3.35
C ILE A 35 -18.07 4.09 -2.19
N ILE A 36 -19.37 3.88 -2.49
CA ILE A 36 -20.43 3.90 -1.49
C ILE A 36 -20.18 2.82 -0.43
N LEU A 37 -19.88 1.58 -0.84
CA LEU A 37 -19.60 0.49 0.09
C LEU A 37 -18.33 0.72 0.91
N ASN A 38 -17.28 1.31 0.31
CA ASN A 38 -16.10 1.70 1.07
C ASN A 38 -16.42 2.78 2.12
N HIS A 39 -17.32 3.71 1.80
CA HIS A 39 -17.80 4.73 2.73
C HIS A 39 -18.66 4.12 3.85
N LEU A 40 -19.58 3.22 3.53
CA LEU A 40 -20.35 2.47 4.52
C LEU A 40 -19.43 1.64 5.43
N ARG A 41 -18.42 0.97 4.87
CA ARG A 41 -17.36 0.30 5.64
C ARG A 41 -16.70 1.28 6.59
N PHE A 42 -16.38 2.49 6.16
CA PHE A 42 -15.74 3.50 7.00
C PHE A 42 -16.61 3.89 8.20
N ILE A 43 -17.93 4.03 8.00
CA ILE A 43 -18.87 4.40 9.07
C ILE A 43 -19.13 3.24 10.02
N PHE A 44 -19.50 2.07 9.49
CA PHE A 44 -19.99 0.94 10.30
C PHE A 44 -18.88 0.01 10.78
N LEU A 45 -17.82 -0.14 10.00
CA LEU A 45 -16.74 -1.09 10.25
C LEU A 45 -15.38 -0.38 10.14
N PRO A 46 -15.12 0.67 10.95
CA PRO A 46 -13.88 1.46 10.87
C PRO A 46 -12.62 0.67 11.25
N TRP A 47 -12.75 -0.58 11.67
CA TRP A 47 -11.66 -1.49 11.94
C TRP A 47 -11.35 -2.38 10.73
N LEU A 48 -12.30 -2.58 9.81
CA LEU A 48 -12.18 -3.54 8.72
C LEU A 48 -11.17 -3.14 7.65
N GLY A 49 -10.07 -3.90 7.56
CA GLY A 49 -9.07 -3.77 6.49
C GLY A 49 -8.04 -2.65 6.70
N VAL A 50 -8.04 -1.99 7.86
CA VAL A 50 -7.09 -0.94 8.24
C VAL A 50 -6.35 -1.32 9.52
N ASP A 51 -5.12 -0.83 9.69
CA ASP A 51 -4.33 -1.11 10.87
C ASP A 51 -4.75 -0.27 12.07
N ASN A 52 -4.76 -0.87 13.27
CA ASN A 52 -4.94 -0.23 14.58
C ASN A 52 -5.99 0.92 14.67
N ILE A 53 -7.18 0.58 15.17
CA ILE A 53 -8.32 1.50 15.39
C ILE A 53 -7.93 2.80 16.11
N ARG A 54 -7.04 2.72 17.11
CA ARG A 54 -6.60 3.89 17.89
C ARG A 54 -5.70 4.84 17.09
N HIS A 55 -4.94 4.29 16.14
CA HIS A 55 -4.07 5.09 15.28
C HIS A 55 -4.78 5.61 14.03
N ARG A 56 -5.97 5.09 13.71
CA ARG A 56 -6.79 5.54 12.59
C ARG A 56 -7.49 6.88 12.85
N GLN A 57 -7.71 7.28 14.10
CA GLN A 57 -8.57 8.44 14.36
C GLN A 57 -8.07 9.73 13.72
N ASN A 58 -6.76 9.88 13.44
CA ASN A 58 -6.23 10.83 12.46
C ASN A 58 -4.71 10.59 12.21
N PRO A 59 -4.27 9.97 11.10
CA PRO A 59 -2.83 9.83 10.81
C PRO A 59 -2.13 11.19 10.72
N ILE A 60 -2.82 12.21 10.22
CA ILE A 60 -2.30 13.59 10.16
C ILE A 60 -2.10 14.18 11.57
N GLU A 61 -2.98 13.84 12.50
CA GLU A 61 -2.88 14.27 13.90
C GLU A 61 -1.66 13.63 14.59
N GLN A 62 -1.34 12.38 14.26
CA GLN A 62 -0.10 11.74 14.72
C GLN A 62 1.13 12.44 14.20
N LEU A 63 1.16 12.80 12.92
CA LEU A 63 2.26 13.55 12.35
C LEU A 63 2.36 14.94 13.00
N ARG A 64 1.23 15.57 13.34
CA ARG A 64 1.18 16.82 14.10
C ARG A 64 1.80 16.64 15.49
N LEU A 65 1.34 15.64 16.23
CA LEU A 65 1.82 15.35 17.59
C LEU A 65 3.31 15.01 17.57
N ALA A 66 3.76 14.18 16.63
CA ALA A 66 5.18 13.88 16.42
C ALA A 66 6.03 15.12 16.11
N ARG A 67 5.45 16.15 15.48
CA ARG A 67 6.13 17.42 15.21
C ARG A 67 6.11 18.36 16.41
N SER A 68 5.03 18.44 17.18
CA SER A 68 4.89 19.39 18.29
C SER A 68 5.41 18.82 19.62
N ASN A 69 4.98 17.61 19.99
CA ASN A 69 5.27 16.93 21.26
C ASN A 69 5.70 15.47 20.98
N PRO A 70 6.94 15.25 20.51
CA PRO A 70 7.38 13.94 20.02
C PRO A 70 7.44 12.84 21.08
N ASP A 71 7.70 13.20 22.34
CA ASP A 71 7.69 12.32 23.51
C ASP A 71 6.28 11.80 23.83
N VAL A 72 5.30 12.70 23.87
CA VAL A 72 3.88 12.36 24.07
C VAL A 72 3.39 11.45 22.95
N PHE A 73 3.77 11.76 21.70
CA PHE A 73 3.44 10.92 20.55
C PHE A 73 3.97 9.49 20.72
N LEU A 74 5.25 9.30 21.05
CA LEU A 74 5.82 7.95 21.19
C LEU A 74 5.19 7.18 22.36
N ALA A 75 4.91 7.87 23.48
CA ALA A 75 4.22 7.26 24.62
C ALA A 75 2.81 6.79 24.24
N GLU A 76 2.03 7.62 23.55
CA GLU A 76 0.68 7.26 23.10
C GLU A 76 0.69 6.19 22.00
N TYR A 77 1.65 6.27 21.07
CA TYR A 77 1.85 5.29 20.00
C TYR A 77 2.14 3.89 20.56
N HIS A 78 2.86 3.80 21.68
CA HIS A 78 3.14 2.53 22.36
C HIS A 78 2.17 2.18 23.50
N ALA A 79 1.27 3.07 23.89
CA ALA A 79 0.24 2.75 24.88
C ALA A 79 -0.82 1.76 24.34
N SER A 80 -0.90 1.55 23.03
CA SER A 80 -1.86 0.62 22.41
C SER A 80 -1.66 -0.85 22.88
N SER A 81 -2.76 -1.59 23.03
CA SER A 81 -2.72 -2.99 23.47
C SER A 81 -2.25 -3.92 22.35
N TRP A 82 -1.42 -4.91 22.69
CA TRP A 82 -0.96 -5.97 21.77
C TRP A 82 -2.11 -6.72 21.10
N LYS A 83 -3.23 -6.90 21.80
CA LYS A 83 -4.41 -7.60 21.26
C LYS A 83 -4.95 -6.92 20.01
N TRP A 84 -4.99 -5.58 20.01
CA TRP A 84 -5.45 -4.80 18.86
C TRP A 84 -4.51 -4.90 17.68
N PHE A 85 -3.20 -4.90 17.94
CA PHE A 85 -2.19 -5.08 16.91
C PHE A 85 -2.29 -6.46 16.23
N ILE A 86 -2.47 -7.52 17.01
CA ILE A 86 -2.62 -8.88 16.46
C ILE A 86 -3.93 -8.98 15.67
N PHE A 87 -5.02 -8.46 16.24
CA PHE A 87 -6.33 -8.44 15.59
C PHE A 87 -6.31 -7.72 14.24
N SER A 88 -5.72 -6.52 14.17
CA SER A 88 -5.63 -5.76 12.92
C SER A 88 -4.78 -6.47 11.87
N ALA A 89 -3.67 -7.10 12.27
CA ALA A 89 -2.84 -7.89 11.38
C ALA A 89 -3.59 -9.13 10.82
N MET A 90 -4.26 -9.90 11.69
CA MET A 90 -5.05 -11.07 11.28
C MET A 90 -6.19 -10.67 10.34
N GLN A 91 -6.93 -9.63 10.72
CA GLN A 91 -8.01 -9.13 9.89
C GLN A 91 -7.55 -8.67 8.52
N ARG A 92 -6.42 -7.95 8.44
CA ARG A 92 -5.85 -7.48 7.18
C ARG A 92 -5.49 -8.65 6.27
N GLU A 93 -4.93 -9.72 6.83
CA GLU A 93 -4.58 -10.93 6.10
C GLU A 93 -5.83 -11.66 5.60
N VAL A 94 -6.84 -11.86 6.46
CA VAL A 94 -8.13 -12.46 6.06
C VAL A 94 -8.78 -11.65 4.94
N PHE A 95 -8.86 -10.33 5.09
CA PHE A 95 -9.45 -9.45 4.10
C PHE A 95 -8.70 -9.48 2.76
N SER A 96 -7.37 -9.61 2.79
CA SER A 96 -6.55 -9.76 1.59
C SER A 96 -6.73 -11.11 0.90
N ARG A 97 -6.88 -12.20 1.66
CA ARG A 97 -7.18 -13.52 1.11
C ARG A 97 -8.57 -13.57 0.47
N LEU A 98 -9.57 -12.96 1.11
CA LEU A 98 -10.93 -12.86 0.54
C LEU A 98 -10.93 -12.07 -0.77
N ALA A 99 -10.16 -10.99 -0.86
CA ALA A 99 -10.05 -10.24 -2.11
C ALA A 99 -9.34 -11.03 -3.22
N LEU A 100 -8.30 -11.81 -2.88
CA LEU A 100 -7.66 -12.72 -3.81
C LEU A 100 -8.62 -13.82 -4.28
N LEU A 101 -9.46 -14.35 -3.38
CA LEU A 101 -10.50 -15.32 -3.72
C LEU A 101 -11.55 -14.69 -4.65
N ALA A 102 -12.01 -13.47 -4.36
CA ALA A 102 -12.96 -12.75 -5.21
C ALA A 102 -12.38 -12.47 -6.61
N ALA A 103 -11.09 -12.11 -6.67
CA ALA A 103 -10.38 -12.01 -7.94
C ALA A 103 -10.31 -13.38 -8.64
N ALA A 104 -9.98 -14.46 -7.92
CA ALA A 104 -9.90 -15.84 -8.44
C ALA A 104 -11.23 -16.34 -9.02
N VAL A 105 -12.36 -16.13 -8.34
CA VAL A 105 -13.69 -16.56 -8.79
C VAL A 105 -14.05 -15.92 -10.14
N LYS A 106 -13.70 -14.65 -10.33
CA LYS A 106 -13.88 -13.97 -11.63
C LYS A 106 -13.12 -14.66 -12.77
N TRP A 107 -12.00 -15.34 -12.48
CA TRP A 107 -11.23 -16.07 -13.49
C TRP A 107 -11.84 -17.43 -13.84
N ILE A 108 -12.66 -18.01 -12.96
CA ILE A 108 -13.20 -19.36 -13.13
C ILE A 108 -14.56 -19.32 -13.85
N ASP A 109 -15.34 -18.24 -13.72
CA ASP A 109 -16.74 -18.19 -14.18
C ASP A 109 -16.95 -17.58 -15.59
N LEU A 110 -15.98 -17.72 -16.49
CA LEU A 110 -16.10 -17.27 -17.90
C LEU A 110 -17.01 -18.16 -18.77
N ASN A 111 -17.69 -19.17 -18.20
CA ASN A 111 -18.38 -20.20 -18.98
C ASN A 111 -19.81 -20.54 -18.54
N SER A 112 -20.40 -19.89 -17.52
CA SER A 112 -21.76 -20.20 -17.09
C SER A 112 -22.74 -19.04 -17.37
N ASN A 113 -23.66 -19.23 -18.33
CA ASN A 113 -24.72 -18.26 -18.68
C ASN A 113 -25.85 -18.19 -17.61
N SER A 114 -25.55 -18.42 -16.33
CA SER A 114 -26.56 -18.40 -15.28
C SER A 114 -26.73 -16.99 -14.71
N SER A 115 -27.98 -16.56 -14.47
CA SER A 115 -28.26 -15.24 -13.87
C SER A 115 -27.66 -15.07 -12.46
N CYS A 116 -27.43 -16.18 -11.75
CA CYS A 116 -26.73 -16.22 -10.47
C CYS A 116 -25.24 -15.82 -10.61
N GLY A 117 -24.61 -16.25 -11.71
CA GLY A 117 -23.22 -15.88 -12.03
C GLY A 117 -23.04 -14.37 -12.20
N MET A 118 -23.99 -13.68 -12.83
CA MET A 118 -23.90 -12.22 -13.06
C MET A 118 -23.86 -11.40 -11.75
N LEU A 119 -24.71 -11.73 -10.78
CA LEU A 119 -24.75 -11.02 -9.49
C LEU A 119 -23.50 -11.31 -8.65
N LEU A 120 -23.07 -12.58 -8.63
CA LEU A 120 -21.83 -12.97 -7.95
C LEU A 120 -20.61 -12.28 -8.56
N GLU A 121 -20.53 -12.20 -9.90
CA GLU A 121 -19.46 -11.51 -10.60
C GLU A 121 -19.41 -10.01 -10.25
N TRP A 122 -20.57 -9.35 -10.24
CA TRP A 122 -20.67 -7.94 -9.85
C TRP A 122 -20.21 -7.72 -8.40
N LEU A 123 -20.68 -8.55 -7.46
CA LEU A 123 -20.26 -8.50 -6.05
C LEU A 123 -18.76 -8.73 -5.89
N CYS A 124 -18.18 -9.66 -6.64
CA CYS A 124 -16.73 -9.91 -6.64
C CYS A 124 -15.95 -8.69 -7.16
N LYS A 125 -16.40 -8.05 -8.25
CA LYS A 125 -15.78 -6.81 -8.78
C LYS A 125 -15.83 -5.68 -7.76
N VAL A 126 -17.01 -5.42 -7.20
CA VAL A 126 -17.22 -4.37 -6.21
C VAL A 126 -16.41 -4.65 -4.94
N GLY A 127 -16.45 -5.87 -4.42
CA GLY A 127 -15.68 -6.29 -3.25
C GLY A 127 -14.17 -6.17 -3.44
N TYR A 128 -13.67 -6.50 -4.63
CA TYR A 128 -12.26 -6.32 -4.98
C TYR A 128 -11.86 -4.83 -5.03
N LEU A 129 -12.69 -3.96 -5.62
CA LEU A 129 -12.46 -2.52 -5.62
C LEU A 129 -12.50 -1.92 -4.19
N VAL A 130 -13.45 -2.35 -3.36
CA VAL A 130 -13.51 -1.97 -1.94
C VAL A 130 -12.23 -2.38 -1.21
N TRP A 131 -11.70 -3.58 -1.49
CA TRP A 131 -10.43 -4.02 -0.95
C TRP A 131 -9.24 -3.17 -1.44
N ILE A 132 -9.22 -2.75 -2.71
CA ILE A 132 -8.21 -1.81 -3.22
C ILE A 132 -8.27 -0.50 -2.45
N PHE A 133 -9.45 0.10 -2.29
CA PHE A 133 -9.61 1.35 -1.54
C PHE A 133 -9.13 1.21 -0.08
N ALA A 134 -9.54 0.14 0.60
CA ALA A 134 -9.05 -0.16 1.95
C ALA A 134 -7.53 -0.37 2.00
N THR A 135 -6.93 -0.95 0.96
CA THR A 135 -5.48 -1.13 0.82
C THR A 135 -4.75 0.19 0.64
N VAL A 136 -5.27 1.08 -0.19
CA VAL A 136 -4.71 2.42 -0.38
C VAL A 136 -4.78 3.22 0.92
N GLU A 137 -5.92 3.20 1.62
CA GLU A 137 -6.06 3.84 2.93
C GLU A 137 -5.07 3.29 3.96
N PHE A 138 -4.91 1.97 3.99
CA PHE A 138 -3.94 1.31 4.86
C PHE A 138 -2.50 1.76 4.55
N LEU A 139 -2.12 1.79 3.27
CA LEU A 139 -0.79 2.25 2.84
C LEU A 139 -0.57 3.72 3.19
N PHE A 140 -1.57 4.58 3.00
CA PHE A 140 -1.52 5.98 3.40
C PHE A 140 -1.30 6.12 4.91
N SER A 141 -2.10 5.43 5.73
CA SER A 141 -1.96 5.46 7.18
C SER A 141 -0.59 4.98 7.62
N ARG A 142 -0.09 3.88 7.03
CA ARG A 142 1.23 3.32 7.34
C ARG A 142 2.37 4.26 6.95
N SER A 143 2.29 4.91 5.78
CA SER A 143 3.26 5.92 5.36
C SER A 143 3.33 7.10 6.33
N VAL A 144 2.17 7.62 6.75
CA VAL A 144 2.14 8.77 7.67
C VAL A 144 2.66 8.38 9.05
N SER A 145 2.27 7.20 9.58
CA SER A 145 2.82 6.71 10.86
C SER A 145 4.33 6.46 10.78
N PHE A 146 4.84 5.92 9.66
CA PHE A 146 6.28 5.76 9.41
C PHE A 146 7.00 7.12 9.49
N CYS A 147 6.50 8.12 8.79
CA CYS A 147 7.06 9.48 8.82
C CYS A 147 6.97 10.12 10.22
N ALA A 148 5.86 9.90 10.94
CA ALA A 148 5.64 10.43 12.28
C ALA A 148 6.66 9.85 13.28
N VAL A 149 6.86 8.52 13.27
CA VAL A 149 7.84 7.85 14.13
C VAL A 149 9.26 8.34 13.84
N ILE A 150 9.66 8.42 12.56
CA ILE A 150 10.99 8.92 12.19
C ILE A 150 11.16 10.37 12.65
N THR A 151 10.16 11.23 12.42
CA THR A 151 10.22 12.64 12.83
C THR A 151 10.34 12.79 14.34
N ALA A 152 9.57 12.03 15.11
CA ALA A 152 9.58 12.08 16.57
C ALA A 152 10.95 11.66 17.12
N VAL A 153 11.48 10.52 16.65
CA VAL A 153 12.80 10.02 17.07
C VAL A 153 13.91 11.01 16.69
N TRP A 154 13.88 11.52 15.46
CA TRP A 154 14.86 12.49 14.98
C TRP A 154 14.87 13.77 15.81
N LYS A 155 13.68 14.32 16.15
CA LYS A 155 13.58 15.50 17.02
C LYS A 155 14.05 15.26 18.44
N LEU A 156 13.69 14.13 19.04
CA LEU A 156 14.13 13.80 20.40
C LEU A 156 15.65 13.58 20.46
N ALA A 157 16.24 13.01 19.41
CA ALA A 157 17.68 12.77 19.34
C ALA A 157 18.52 14.08 19.32
N GLN A 158 17.97 15.20 18.85
CA GLN A 158 18.70 16.46 18.72
C GLN A 158 18.96 17.19 20.06
N SER A 159 18.16 16.94 21.09
CA SER A 159 18.26 17.65 22.37
C SER A 159 18.70 16.73 23.51
N SER A 160 19.43 17.25 24.50
CA SER A 160 19.81 16.48 25.69
C SER A 160 18.59 15.98 26.47
N HIS A 161 17.58 16.85 26.64
CA HIS A 161 16.34 16.54 27.32
C HIS A 161 15.48 15.54 26.51
N GLY A 162 15.44 15.70 25.19
CA GLY A 162 14.75 14.76 24.30
C GLY A 162 15.37 13.36 24.31
N ARG A 163 16.69 13.24 24.40
CA ARG A 163 17.37 11.95 24.54
C ARG A 163 17.01 11.25 25.85
N ALA A 164 16.90 11.99 26.96
CA ALA A 164 16.44 11.44 28.23
C ALA A 164 14.98 10.96 28.14
N ALA A 165 14.09 11.75 27.54
CA ALA A 165 12.71 11.36 27.31
C ALA A 165 12.59 10.10 26.42
N LEU A 166 13.37 10.04 25.34
CA LEU A 166 13.42 8.86 24.47
C LEU A 166 13.91 7.62 25.21
N ALA A 167 14.91 7.74 26.08
CA ALA A 167 15.41 6.64 26.90
C ALA A 167 14.33 6.12 27.88
N ILE A 168 13.58 7.02 28.51
CA ILE A 168 12.46 6.66 29.40
C ILE A 168 11.37 5.91 28.62
N VAL A 169 10.89 6.47 27.51
CA VAL A 169 9.86 5.84 26.68
C VAL A 169 10.33 4.47 26.16
N THR A 170 11.60 4.39 25.73
CA THR A 170 12.18 3.13 25.26
C THR A 170 12.29 2.10 26.39
N GLY A 171 12.67 2.51 27.60
CA GLY A 171 12.73 1.64 28.77
C GLY A 171 11.36 1.09 29.16
N VAL A 172 10.34 1.95 29.19
CA VAL A 172 8.96 1.55 29.56
C VAL A 172 8.33 0.65 28.51
N TYR A 173 8.55 0.92 27.21
CA TYR A 173 7.88 0.24 26.11
C TYR A 173 8.82 -0.60 25.21
N TRP A 174 9.91 -1.14 25.75
CA TRP A 174 10.98 -1.76 24.96
C TRP A 174 10.51 -2.83 23.97
N GLN A 175 9.55 -3.68 24.36
CA GLN A 175 8.99 -4.73 23.48
C GLN A 175 8.26 -4.15 22.28
N LYS A 176 7.50 -3.07 22.50
CA LYS A 176 6.70 -2.40 21.46
C LYS A 176 7.57 -1.52 20.56
N MET A 177 8.63 -0.93 21.13
CA MET A 177 9.67 -0.24 20.39
C MET A 177 10.34 -1.19 19.40
N PHE A 178 10.72 -2.39 19.84
CA PHE A 178 11.32 -3.40 18.95
C PHE A 178 10.41 -3.73 17.75
N VAL A 179 9.13 -4.01 18.01
CA VAL A 179 8.17 -4.28 16.92
C VAL A 179 7.98 -3.07 16.01
N THR A 180 8.02 -1.86 16.55
CA THR A 180 7.92 -0.63 15.75
C THR A 180 9.14 -0.45 14.85
N VAL A 181 10.35 -0.69 15.36
CA VAL A 181 11.58 -0.69 14.56
C VAL A 181 11.48 -1.71 13.43
N VAL A 182 11.05 -2.95 13.74
CA VAL A 182 10.86 -3.99 12.71
C VAL A 182 9.84 -3.55 11.65
N GLN A 183 8.73 -2.92 12.05
CA GLN A 183 7.73 -2.40 11.11
C GLN A 183 8.28 -1.26 10.24
N VAL A 184 9.01 -0.31 10.83
CA VAL A 184 9.62 0.81 10.12
C VAL A 184 10.64 0.29 9.11
N VAL A 185 11.53 -0.61 9.52
CA VAL A 185 12.52 -1.23 8.62
C VAL A 185 11.84 -2.02 7.51
N ARG A 186 10.82 -2.81 7.84
CA ARG A 186 10.07 -3.60 6.86
C ARG A 186 9.35 -2.71 5.85
N PHE A 187 8.67 -1.66 6.30
CA PHE A 187 7.99 -0.71 5.43
C PHE A 187 8.98 0.06 4.55
N GLY A 188 10.10 0.50 5.13
CA GLY A 188 11.20 1.13 4.39
C GLY A 188 11.73 0.22 3.28
N ARG A 189 12.05 -1.04 3.60
CA ARG A 189 12.62 -2.00 2.65
C ARG A 189 11.64 -2.45 1.56
N PHE A 190 10.38 -2.69 1.89
CA PHE A 190 9.43 -3.31 0.96
C PHE A 190 8.46 -2.31 0.30
N THR A 191 8.44 -1.05 0.72
CA THR A 191 7.52 -0.04 0.16
C THR A 191 8.27 1.21 -0.27
N VAL A 192 9.03 1.83 0.63
CA VAL A 192 9.74 3.09 0.31
C VAL A 192 10.89 2.87 -0.67
N TYR A 193 11.75 1.88 -0.42
CA TYR A 193 12.90 1.60 -1.28
C TYR A 193 12.52 1.20 -2.71
N PRO A 194 11.59 0.26 -2.95
CA PRO A 194 11.19 -0.10 -4.31
C PRO A 194 10.50 1.06 -5.04
N LEU A 195 9.75 1.90 -4.32
CA LEU A 195 9.13 3.10 -4.88
C LEU A 195 10.20 4.08 -5.37
N LEU A 196 11.19 4.39 -4.54
CA LEU A 196 12.29 5.29 -4.89
C LEU A 196 13.18 4.72 -6.00
N ALA A 197 13.52 3.43 -5.92
CA ALA A 197 14.27 2.74 -6.97
C ALA A 197 13.50 2.79 -8.31
N GLY A 198 12.19 2.54 -8.29
CA GLY A 198 11.33 2.66 -9.47
C GLY A 198 11.30 4.07 -10.05
N VAL A 199 11.20 5.11 -9.21
CA VAL A 199 11.27 6.51 -9.65
C VAL A 199 12.63 6.80 -10.31
N VAL A 200 13.74 6.38 -9.69
CA VAL A 200 15.09 6.59 -10.21
C VAL A 200 15.29 5.86 -11.54
N SER A 201 14.90 4.58 -11.63
CA SER A 201 14.97 3.83 -12.89
C SER A 201 14.16 4.48 -14.00
N CYS A 202 12.93 4.94 -13.71
CA CYS A 202 12.12 5.66 -14.70
C CYS A 202 12.78 6.96 -15.17
N LEU A 203 13.39 7.72 -14.25
CA LEU A 203 14.14 8.95 -14.60
C LEU A 203 15.34 8.65 -15.49
N LEU A 204 16.10 7.57 -15.18
CA LEU A 204 17.25 7.15 -15.97
C LEU A 204 16.85 6.70 -17.39
N ASP A 205 15.69 6.06 -17.53
CA ASP A 205 15.12 5.63 -18.82
C ASP A 205 14.42 6.77 -19.59
N GLY A 206 14.46 8.02 -19.09
CA GLY A 206 13.78 9.17 -19.70
C GLY A 206 12.25 9.14 -19.59
N ARG A 207 11.69 8.24 -18.77
CA ARG A 207 10.24 8.09 -18.56
C ARG A 207 9.78 8.97 -17.39
N LEU A 208 9.28 10.16 -17.72
CA LEU A 208 8.88 11.14 -16.69
C LEU A 208 7.51 10.87 -16.03
N GLY A 209 6.68 10.00 -16.61
CA GLY A 209 5.29 9.81 -16.14
C GLY A 209 5.20 9.39 -14.66
N PHE A 210 5.91 8.34 -14.27
CA PHE A 210 5.88 7.84 -12.89
C PHE A 210 6.54 8.79 -11.87
N PRO A 211 7.73 9.37 -12.14
CA PRO A 211 8.31 10.41 -11.29
C PRO A 211 7.40 11.63 -11.09
N LEU A 212 6.79 12.15 -12.16
CA LEU A 212 5.85 13.28 -12.07
C LEU A 212 4.63 12.92 -11.22
N PHE A 213 4.11 11.71 -11.39
CA PHE A 213 3.00 11.21 -10.59
C PHE A 213 3.35 11.14 -9.10
N VAL A 214 4.49 10.55 -8.75
CA VAL A 214 4.97 10.50 -7.35
C VAL A 214 5.22 11.90 -6.80
N GLY A 215 5.84 12.79 -7.59
CA GLY A 215 6.08 14.18 -7.22
C GLY A 215 4.78 14.95 -6.98
N PHE A 216 3.76 14.75 -7.82
CA PHE A 216 2.42 15.31 -7.63
C PHE A 216 1.79 14.82 -6.33
N LEU A 217 1.83 13.51 -6.05
CA LEU A 217 1.31 12.96 -4.80
C LEU A 217 2.03 13.53 -3.57
N MET A 218 3.36 13.63 -3.61
CA MET A 218 4.15 14.22 -2.52
C MET A 218 3.80 15.69 -2.31
N THR A 219 3.63 16.46 -3.39
CA THR A 219 3.23 17.88 -3.34
C THR A 219 1.82 18.03 -2.78
N LEU A 220 0.89 17.17 -3.18
CA LEU A 220 -0.47 17.16 -2.67
C LEU A 220 -0.49 16.87 -1.16
N VAL A 221 0.22 15.83 -0.71
CA VAL A 221 0.34 15.49 0.71
C VAL A 221 0.98 16.65 1.49
N TRP A 222 2.05 17.25 0.95
CA TRP A 222 2.69 18.42 1.54
C TRP A 222 1.72 19.61 1.67
N ALA A 223 1.00 19.94 0.61
CA ALA A 223 0.02 21.02 0.61
C ALA A 223 -1.10 20.79 1.63
N ILE A 224 -1.60 19.55 1.74
CA ILE A 224 -2.58 19.14 2.75
C ILE A 224 -2.04 19.36 4.18
N ILE A 225 -0.77 19.03 4.42
CA ILE A 225 -0.14 19.20 5.74
C ILE A 225 0.04 20.69 6.07
N VAL A 226 0.48 21.50 5.10
CA VAL A 226 0.75 22.94 5.29
C VAL A 226 -0.54 23.73 5.46
N HIS A 227 -1.53 23.50 4.59
CA HIS A 227 -2.80 24.24 4.55
C HIS A 227 -3.92 23.55 5.33
N ARG A 228 -3.57 22.77 6.37
CA ARG A 228 -4.51 21.92 7.11
C ARG A 228 -5.71 22.65 7.70
N SER A 229 -5.57 23.92 8.08
CA SER A 229 -6.67 24.71 8.66
C SER A 229 -7.74 25.03 7.63
N PHE A 230 -7.33 25.25 6.38
CA PHE A 230 -8.24 25.43 5.25
C PHE A 230 -8.88 24.12 4.83
N PHE A 231 -8.10 23.03 4.84
CA PHE A 231 -8.57 21.70 4.49
C PHE A 231 -9.19 20.93 5.66
N PHE A 232 -9.34 21.48 6.86
CA PHE A 232 -9.78 20.72 8.04
C PHE A 232 -11.16 20.10 7.84
N ILE A 233 -12.09 20.85 7.24
CA ILE A 233 -13.45 20.39 6.92
C ILE A 233 -13.41 19.36 5.78
N ALA A 234 -12.60 19.60 4.73
CA ALA A 234 -12.41 18.65 3.64
C ALA A 234 -11.70 17.35 4.09
N LEU A 235 -10.84 17.44 5.11
CA LEU A 235 -10.13 16.34 5.74
C LEU A 235 -11.00 15.58 6.76
N GLN A 236 -11.95 16.24 7.40
CA GLN A 236 -13.00 15.57 8.18
C GLN A 236 -13.97 14.81 7.26
N MET A 237 -14.23 15.35 6.07
CA MET A 237 -14.93 14.65 4.97
C MET A 237 -13.98 13.73 4.15
N SER A 238 -12.74 13.51 4.60
CA SER A 238 -11.59 13.04 3.77
C SER A 238 -11.75 11.71 3.09
N GLY A 239 -12.54 10.78 3.64
CA GLY A 239 -12.69 9.46 3.06
C GLY A 239 -13.11 9.54 1.58
N MET A 240 -14.01 10.46 1.26
CA MET A 240 -14.47 10.69 -0.12
C MET A 240 -13.47 11.50 -0.94
N PHE A 241 -12.85 12.56 -0.42
CA PHE A 241 -11.88 13.36 -1.19
C PHE A 241 -10.62 12.57 -1.56
N VAL A 242 -10.12 11.73 -0.64
CA VAL A 242 -9.01 10.82 -0.92
C VAL A 242 -9.45 9.77 -1.92
N ALA A 243 -10.64 9.18 -1.77
CA ALA A 243 -11.19 8.25 -2.75
C ALA A 243 -11.38 8.88 -4.13
N PHE A 244 -11.86 10.13 -4.23
CA PHE A 244 -12.02 10.88 -5.48
C PHE A 244 -10.67 11.28 -6.08
N GLY A 245 -9.71 11.73 -5.27
CA GLY A 245 -8.35 12.01 -5.73
C GLY A 245 -7.69 10.77 -6.31
N TRP A 246 -7.83 9.63 -5.63
CA TRP A 246 -7.33 8.35 -6.14
C TRP A 246 -8.15 7.81 -7.30
N LEU A 247 -9.46 8.04 -7.35
CA LEU A 247 -10.30 7.72 -8.50
C LEU A 247 -9.83 8.51 -9.72
N MET A 248 -9.59 9.81 -9.58
CA MET A 248 -9.07 10.67 -10.65
C MET A 248 -7.68 10.21 -11.08
N VAL A 249 -6.82 9.82 -10.14
CA VAL A 249 -5.52 9.20 -10.44
C VAL A 249 -5.67 7.86 -11.16
N CYS A 250 -6.59 6.99 -10.73
CA CYS A 250 -6.86 5.72 -11.40
C CYS A 250 -7.41 5.98 -12.80
N LEU A 251 -8.39 6.86 -12.96
CA LEU A 251 -8.94 7.29 -14.25
C LEU A 251 -7.88 7.95 -15.13
N TRP A 252 -6.92 8.67 -14.56
CA TRP A 252 -5.82 9.29 -15.30
C TRP A 252 -4.75 8.26 -15.69
N VAL A 253 -4.45 7.28 -14.83
CA VAL A 253 -3.58 6.15 -15.15
C VAL A 253 -4.23 5.23 -16.17
N LEU A 254 -5.55 5.06 -16.12
CA LEU A 254 -6.33 4.22 -17.03
C LEU A 254 -6.60 4.87 -18.37
N GLY A 255 -7.05 6.13 -18.34
CA GLY A 255 -7.23 6.96 -19.52
C GLY A 255 -5.90 7.32 -20.16
N GLY A 256 -4.85 7.54 -19.37
CA GLY A 256 -3.48 7.74 -19.83
C GLY A 256 -2.82 6.46 -20.35
N ALA A 257 -3.14 5.28 -19.80
CA ALA A 257 -2.68 4.00 -20.35
C ALA A 257 -3.31 3.66 -21.71
N ALA A 258 -4.49 4.22 -22.03
CA ALA A 258 -5.08 4.13 -23.35
C ALA A 258 -4.49 5.14 -24.36
N TRP A 259 -3.87 6.23 -23.88
CA TRP A 259 -3.37 7.33 -24.72
C TRP A 259 -1.84 7.35 -24.91
N LEU A 260 -1.07 6.68 -24.05
CA LEU A 260 0.40 6.66 -24.10
C LEU A 260 0.92 5.23 -24.30
N ALA A 261 1.39 4.96 -25.53
CA ALA A 261 1.84 3.67 -26.00
C ALA A 261 2.94 2.98 -25.14
N ASP A 262 2.86 1.65 -25.10
CA ASP A 262 3.82 0.59 -24.77
C ASP A 262 4.48 0.41 -23.39
N ASP A 263 4.48 1.39 -22.47
CA ASP A 263 4.60 1.26 -20.99
C ASP A 263 5.26 2.53 -20.36
N PRO A 264 4.58 3.68 -20.43
CA PRO A 264 5.10 4.98 -19.95
C PRO A 264 5.17 5.09 -18.42
N THR A 265 4.52 4.18 -17.70
CA THR A 265 4.43 4.17 -16.23
C THR A 265 5.60 3.45 -15.56
N GLY A 266 6.50 2.81 -16.32
CA GLY A 266 7.60 2.02 -15.78
C GLY A 266 7.15 0.83 -14.92
N VAL A 267 5.87 0.48 -15.00
CA VAL A 267 5.27 -0.56 -14.17
C VAL A 267 5.86 -1.93 -14.49
N LYS A 268 6.27 -2.19 -15.74
CA LYS A 268 7.01 -3.42 -16.07
C LYS A 268 8.37 -3.47 -15.35
N ALA A 269 9.08 -2.35 -15.22
CA ALA A 269 10.39 -2.27 -14.56
C ALA A 269 10.30 -2.44 -13.03
N ILE A 270 9.27 -1.85 -12.40
CA ILE A 270 9.01 -2.05 -10.96
C ILE A 270 8.61 -3.50 -10.69
N ASN A 271 7.79 -4.09 -11.57
CA ASN A 271 7.39 -5.48 -11.46
C ASN A 271 8.57 -6.44 -11.67
N SER A 272 9.47 -6.18 -12.61
CA SER A 272 10.66 -7.02 -12.81
C SER A 272 11.62 -6.95 -11.62
N LEU A 273 11.81 -5.78 -11.01
CA LEU A 273 12.66 -5.60 -9.83
C LEU A 273 12.07 -6.30 -8.59
N ALA A 274 10.76 -6.19 -8.38
CA ALA A 274 10.07 -6.90 -7.29
C ALA A 274 10.10 -8.42 -7.49
N CYS A 275 9.97 -8.89 -8.74
CA CYS A 275 10.06 -10.31 -9.08
C CYS A 275 11.49 -10.84 -8.87
N TYR A 276 12.51 -10.06 -9.26
CA TYR A 276 13.92 -10.38 -9.03
C TYR A 276 14.27 -10.48 -7.53
N GLN A 277 13.72 -9.59 -6.69
CA GLN A 277 13.91 -9.66 -5.24
C GLN A 277 13.23 -10.86 -4.58
N ASP A 278 12.04 -11.26 -5.07
CA ASP A 278 11.36 -12.47 -4.59
C ASP A 278 12.06 -13.75 -5.09
N MET A 279 12.59 -13.76 -6.32
CA MET A 279 13.41 -14.88 -6.85
C MET A 279 14.66 -15.10 -6.00
N ASN A 280 15.42 -14.04 -5.70
CA ASN A 280 16.58 -14.11 -4.80
C ASN A 280 16.20 -14.60 -3.39
N ALA A 281 15.01 -14.22 -2.88
CA ALA A 281 14.53 -14.67 -1.58
C ALA A 281 14.05 -16.14 -1.58
N SER A 282 13.57 -16.66 -2.71
CA SER A 282 13.22 -18.08 -2.89
C SER A 282 14.44 -18.95 -3.19
N GLU A 283 15.40 -18.48 -3.98
CA GLU A 283 16.65 -19.18 -4.29
C GLU A 283 17.53 -19.30 -3.05
N VAL A 284 17.64 -18.26 -2.21
CA VAL A 284 18.31 -18.37 -0.91
C VAL A 284 17.62 -19.39 0.00
N ARG A 285 16.30 -19.57 -0.13
CA ARG A 285 15.54 -20.57 0.64
C ARG A 285 15.71 -21.99 0.13
N ILE A 286 15.97 -22.16 -1.17
CA ILE A 286 16.28 -23.43 -1.81
C ILE A 286 17.74 -23.81 -1.51
N LEU A 287 18.68 -22.86 -1.62
CA LEU A 287 20.10 -23.02 -1.27
C LEU A 287 20.34 -23.28 0.22
N HIS A 288 19.45 -22.81 1.11
CA HIS A 288 19.52 -23.11 2.54
C HIS A 288 18.86 -24.46 2.90
N LYS A 289 18.01 -25.01 2.03
CA LYS A 289 17.44 -26.36 2.17
C LYS A 289 18.36 -27.43 1.57
N GLU A 290 19.07 -27.10 0.52
CA GLU A 290 20.05 -27.96 -0.13
C GLU A 290 21.44 -27.52 0.30
N GLY A 291 21.84 -27.91 1.51
CA GLY A 291 23.19 -27.67 2.00
C GLY A 291 24.20 -28.47 1.18
N THR A 292 24.61 -28.01 -0.01
CA THR A 292 25.89 -28.36 -0.64
C THR A 292 26.17 -27.56 -1.92
N PHE A 293 27.45 -27.24 -2.06
CA PHE A 293 28.24 -26.57 -3.10
C PHE A 293 27.95 -26.83 -4.61
N ALA A 294 26.84 -27.43 -5.02
CA ALA A 294 26.60 -27.83 -6.41
C ALA A 294 25.84 -26.80 -7.28
N GLY A 295 25.23 -25.77 -6.68
CA GLY A 295 24.38 -24.80 -7.40
C GLY A 295 25.12 -23.75 -8.24
N ILE A 296 26.41 -23.50 -7.97
CA ILE A 296 27.15 -22.39 -8.59
C ILE A 296 27.59 -22.74 -10.03
N VAL A 297 27.75 -24.02 -10.37
CA VAL A 297 28.30 -24.41 -11.69
C VAL A 297 27.25 -24.36 -12.82
N LYS A 298 25.95 -24.43 -12.51
CA LYS A 298 24.90 -24.39 -13.55
C LYS A 298 24.57 -22.99 -14.06
N PHE A 299 24.89 -21.92 -13.32
CA PHE A 299 24.54 -20.55 -13.74
C PHE A 299 25.49 -20.01 -14.81
N CYS A 300 26.76 -20.43 -14.85
CA CYS A 300 27.71 -20.00 -15.89
C CYS A 300 27.47 -20.66 -17.26
N ALA A 301 26.64 -21.71 -17.36
CA ALA A 301 26.38 -22.40 -18.63
C ALA A 301 25.23 -21.78 -19.43
N TRP A 302 24.42 -20.88 -18.85
CA TRP A 302 23.27 -20.27 -19.53
C TRP A 302 23.58 -18.89 -20.16
N GLU A 303 24.64 -18.21 -19.73
CA GLU A 303 25.02 -16.89 -20.27
C GLU A 303 25.80 -16.92 -21.60
N HIS A 304 26.14 -18.10 -22.15
CA HIS A 304 26.94 -18.21 -23.38
C HIS A 304 26.34 -19.10 -24.49
N GLY A 305 25.05 -18.91 -24.83
CA GLY A 305 24.49 -19.52 -26.03
C GLY A 305 23.37 -18.71 -26.67
N LYS A 306 23.67 -18.01 -27.77
CA LYS A 306 22.71 -17.81 -28.86
C LYS A 306 22.69 -19.09 -29.71
N PRO A 307 21.62 -19.44 -30.43
CA PRO A 307 20.20 -19.12 -30.27
C PRO A 307 19.42 -20.16 -29.45
#